data_AF-A0A356KAF4-F1
#
_entry.id   AF-A0A356KAF4-F1
#
_cell.length_a   1.000
_cell.length_b   1.000
_cell.length_c   1.000
_cell.angle_alpha   90.00
_cell.angle_beta   90.00
_cell.angle_gamma   90.00
#
_symmetry.space_group_name_H-M   'P 1'
#
loop_
_entity.id
_entity.type
_entity.pdbx_description
1 polymer ?
#
loop_
_entity_poly.entity_id
_entity_poly.type
_entity_poly.pdbx_seq_one_letter_code
_entity_poly.pdbx_strand_id
1 'polypeptide(L)'
;MKKFLETLPGLVFTALYFGNWAIFGNWDIYLATTGLMISALIQVLVMKLYGWKISVMIGLFFWLAMIFGGMTLFFQNVVFIQWKPTIFHWGAALAIVGSRFIGTGQFIPDALGKFLSLD
;
A
#
# COMPACT_ATOMS: atom_id res chain seq x y z
N MET A 1 -19.38 -5.62 8.43
CA MET A 1 -19.56 -4.51 7.46
C MET A 1 -18.33 -3.61 7.36
N LYS A 2 -17.71 -3.15 8.46
CA LYS A 2 -16.47 -2.32 8.42
C LYS A 2 -15.32 -2.92 7.59
N LYS A 3 -15.02 -4.21 7.79
CA LYS A 3 -14.00 -4.93 7.00
C LYS A 3 -14.25 -4.90 5.48
N PHE A 4 -15.49 -4.89 5.01
CA PHE A 4 -15.79 -4.89 3.57
C PHE A 4 -15.49 -3.52 2.93
N LEU A 5 -15.78 -2.44 3.65
CA LEU A 5 -15.42 -1.07 3.23
C LEU A 5 -13.91 -0.84 3.26
N GLU A 6 -13.19 -1.54 4.14
CA GLU A 6 -11.73 -1.49 4.21
C GLU A 6 -11.06 -2.12 2.99
N THR A 7 -11.66 -3.16 2.42
CA THR A 7 -11.15 -3.83 1.22
C THR A 7 -11.53 -3.10 -0.08
N LEU A 8 -12.45 -2.14 -0.01
CA LEU A 8 -13.11 -1.54 -1.17
C LEU A 8 -12.11 -0.94 -2.18
N PRO A 9 -11.07 -0.17 -1.77
CA PRO A 9 -10.13 0.37 -2.75
C PRO A 9 -9.28 -0.68 -3.45
N GLY A 10 -8.85 -1.71 -2.70
CA GLY A 10 -8.09 -2.83 -3.26
C GLY A 10 -8.93 -3.66 -4.22
N LEU A 11 -10.22 -3.86 -3.90
CA LEU A 11 -11.16 -4.55 -4.77
C LEU A 11 -11.41 -3.76 -6.07
N VAL A 12 -11.63 -2.45 -5.97
CA VAL A 12 -11.81 -1.58 -7.14
C VAL A 12 -10.57 -1.60 -8.03
N PHE A 13 -9.37 -1.48 -7.44
CA PHE A 13 -8.12 -1.60 -8.18
C PHE A 13 -8.04 -2.92 -8.96
N THR A 14 -8.27 -4.04 -8.26
CA THR A 14 -8.17 -5.39 -8.84
C THR A 14 -9.21 -5.56 -9.95
N ALA A 15 -10.45 -5.16 -9.70
CA ALA A 15 -11.53 -5.26 -10.68
C ALA A 15 -11.24 -4.43 -11.93
N LEU A 16 -10.73 -3.21 -11.78
CA LEU A 16 -10.39 -2.36 -12.92
C LEU A 16 -9.17 -2.87 -13.68
N TYR A 17 -8.13 -3.33 -12.97
CA TYR A 17 -6.92 -3.84 -13.59
C TYR A 17 -7.19 -5.11 -14.40
N PHE A 18 -7.81 -6.13 -13.79
CA PHE A 18 -8.13 -7.38 -14.46
C PHE A 18 -9.32 -7.25 -15.41
N GLY A 19 -10.30 -6.40 -15.10
CA GLY A 19 -11.44 -6.13 -15.97
C GLY A 19 -11.03 -5.44 -17.27
N ASN A 20 -10.12 -4.46 -17.20
CA ASN A 20 -9.60 -3.81 -18.40
C ASN A 20 -8.84 -4.80 -19.28
N TRP A 21 -8.04 -5.68 -18.68
CA TRP A 21 -7.37 -6.75 -19.41
C TRP A 21 -8.35 -7.75 -20.03
N ALA A 22 -9.38 -8.17 -19.30
CA ALA A 22 -10.36 -9.14 -19.79
C ALA A 22 -11.22 -8.59 -20.94
N ILE A 23 -11.56 -7.30 -20.92
CA ILE A 23 -12.44 -6.67 -21.92
C ILE A 23 -11.65 -6.16 -23.12
N PHE A 24 -10.49 -5.52 -22.88
CA PHE A 24 -9.75 -4.79 -23.91
C PHE A 24 -8.37 -5.39 -24.22
N GLY A 25 -7.96 -6.45 -23.52
CA GLY A 25 -6.67 -7.12 -23.72
C GLY A 25 -5.44 -6.35 -23.20
N ASN A 26 -5.64 -5.19 -22.57
CA ASN A 26 -4.57 -4.28 -22.20
C ASN A 26 -4.44 -4.11 -20.69
N TRP A 27 -3.21 -4.11 -20.21
CA TRP A 27 -2.88 -3.86 -18.81
C TRP A 27 -2.76 -2.35 -18.57
N ASP A 28 -3.81 -1.74 -18.02
CA ASP A 28 -3.82 -0.31 -17.68
C ASP A 28 -3.71 -0.09 -16.18
N ILE A 29 -2.45 0.09 -15.73
CA ILE A 29 -2.15 0.38 -14.34
C ILE A 29 -2.57 1.80 -13.92
N TYR A 30 -2.68 2.74 -14.86
CA TYR A 30 -3.05 4.12 -14.56
C TYR A 30 -4.54 4.22 -14.27
N LEU A 31 -5.37 3.54 -15.06
CA LEU A 31 -6.80 3.44 -14.82
C LEU A 31 -7.09 2.73 -13.48
N ALA A 32 -6.40 1.62 -13.21
CA ALA A 32 -6.52 0.91 -11.94
C ALA A 32 -6.10 1.79 -10.74
N THR A 33 -4.98 2.49 -10.86
CA THR A 33 -4.47 3.41 -9.81
C THR A 33 -5.45 4.56 -9.57
N THR A 34 -6.01 5.14 -10.63
CA THR A 34 -7.01 6.21 -10.51
C THR A 34 -8.26 5.72 -9.77
N GLY A 35 -8.75 4.54 -10.12
CA GLY A 35 -9.90 3.93 -9.43
C GLY A 35 -9.61 3.62 -7.96
N LEU A 36 -8.40 3.16 -7.63
CA LEU A 36 -7.96 2.97 -6.25
C LEU A 36 -7.99 4.29 -5.46
N MET A 37 -7.47 5.38 -6.03
CA MET A 37 -7.43 6.68 -5.35
C MET A 37 -8.86 7.22 -5.11
N ILE A 38 -9.73 7.14 -6.12
CA ILE A 38 -11.12 7.61 -6.01
C ILE A 38 -11.88 6.79 -4.96
N SER A 39 -11.75 5.47 -4.99
CA SER A 39 -12.42 4.60 -4.03
C SER A 39 -11.88 4.78 -2.60
N ALA A 40 -10.57 4.98 -2.43
CA ALA A 40 -9.98 5.31 -1.13
C ALA A 40 -10.49 6.66 -0.59
N LEU A 41 -10.64 7.66 -1.46
CA LEU A 41 -11.23 8.95 -1.08
C LEU A 41 -12.69 8.79 -0.65
N ILE A 42 -13.50 8.06 -1.42
CA ILE A 42 -14.89 7.76 -1.08
C ILE A 42 -14.96 7.01 0.25
N GLN A 43 -14.10 6.01 0.46
CA GLN A 43 -14.05 5.25 1.71
C GLN A 43 -13.81 6.16 2.91
N VAL A 44 -12.78 7.01 2.87
CA VAL A 44 -12.45 7.93 3.97
C VAL A 44 -13.58 8.96 4.18
N LEU A 45 -14.17 9.48 3.11
CA LEU A 45 -15.32 10.39 3.19
C LEU A 45 -16.52 9.73 3.86
N VAL A 46 -16.89 8.52 3.42
CA VAL A 46 -17.97 7.73 4.04
C VAL A 46 -17.67 7.47 5.51
N MET A 47 -16.44 7.03 5.86
CA MET A 47 -16.07 6.83 7.26
C MET A 47 -16.22 8.11 8.09
N LYS A 48 -15.87 9.27 7.54
CA LYS A 48 -16.02 10.57 8.21
C LYS A 48 -17.50 10.95 8.37
N LEU A 49 -18.33 10.77 7.35
CA LEU A 49 -19.77 11.10 7.39
C LEU A 49 -20.54 10.23 8.38
N TYR A 50 -20.20 8.95 8.49
CA TYR A 50 -20.84 8.02 9.44
C TYR A 50 -20.19 8.05 10.84
N GLY A 51 -19.25 8.97 11.10
CA GLY A 51 -18.57 9.10 12.39
C GLY A 51 -17.74 7.88 12.79
N TRP A 52 -17.32 7.05 11.83
CA TRP A 52 -16.49 5.88 12.09
C TRP A 52 -15.05 6.28 12.37
N LYS A 53 -14.44 5.63 13.36
CA LYS A 53 -13.03 5.81 13.67
C LYS A 53 -12.18 5.39 12.46
N ILE A 54 -11.38 6.32 11.95
CA ILE A 54 -10.36 6.05 10.95
C ILE A 54 -9.16 5.45 11.69
N SER A 55 -8.85 4.18 11.43
CA SER A 55 -7.66 3.56 12.01
C SER A 55 -6.41 4.19 11.39
N VAL A 56 -5.32 4.20 12.16
CA VAL A 56 -4.01 4.70 11.68
C VAL A 56 -3.61 4.02 10.37
N MET A 57 -3.90 2.73 10.24
CA MET A 57 -3.60 1.93 9.05
C MET A 57 -4.38 2.40 7.81
N ILE A 58 -5.69 2.66 7.96
CA ILE A 58 -6.52 3.17 6.84
C ILE A 58 -6.05 4.57 6.43
N GLY A 59 -5.78 5.45 7.40
CA GLY A 59 -5.25 6.79 7.12
C GLY A 59 -3.90 6.73 6.42
N LEU A 60 -3.00 5.86 6.86
CA LEU A 60 -1.71 5.63 6.23
C LEU A 60 -1.86 5.14 4.79
N PHE A 61 -2.67 4.10 4.55
CA PHE A 61 -2.92 3.60 3.19
C PHE A 61 -3.55 4.65 2.28
N PHE A 62 -4.49 5.45 2.79
CA PHE A 62 -5.07 6.56 2.02
C PHE A 62 -3.98 7.56 1.60
N TRP A 63 -3.16 8.05 2.53
CA TRP A 63 -2.10 9.00 2.20
C TRP A 63 -1.05 8.41 1.26
N LEU A 64 -0.63 7.17 1.47
CA LEU A 64 0.27 6.46 0.58
C LEU A 64 -0.33 6.32 -0.82
N ALA A 65 -1.60 5.93 -0.92
CA ALA A 65 -2.31 5.81 -2.19
C ALA A 65 -2.40 7.17 -2.90
N MET A 66 -2.70 8.25 -2.19
CA MET A 66 -2.81 9.58 -2.79
C MET A 66 -1.46 10.12 -3.27
N ILE A 67 -0.40 9.98 -2.47
CA ILE A 67 0.94 10.46 -2.80
C ILE A 67 1.54 9.60 -3.90
N PHE A 68 1.69 8.30 -3.67
CA PHE A 68 2.33 7.40 -4.64
C PHE A 68 1.48 7.18 -5.88
N GLY A 69 0.15 7.14 -5.75
CA GLY A 69 -0.77 7.07 -6.87
C GLY A 69 -0.74 8.36 -7.69
N GLY A 70 -0.79 9.52 -7.03
CA GLY A 70 -0.66 10.83 -7.69
C GLY A 70 0.66 10.98 -8.45
N MET A 71 1.78 10.58 -7.85
CA MET A 71 3.07 10.53 -8.54
C MET A 71 3.03 9.58 -9.75
N THR A 72 2.36 8.43 -9.63
CA THR A 72 2.24 7.47 -10.75
C THR A 72 1.47 8.08 -11.93
N LEU A 73 0.38 8.80 -11.66
CA LEU A 73 -0.43 9.47 -12.68
C LEU A 73 0.25 10.70 -13.26
N PHE A 74 1.06 11.41 -12.47
CA PHE A 74 1.79 12.59 -12.92
C PHE A 74 2.99 12.22 -13.79
N PHE A 75 3.80 11.26 -13.35
CA PHE A 75 5.01 10.87 -14.08
C PHE A 75 4.74 9.95 -15.26
N GLN A 76 3.64 9.17 -15.23
CA GLN A 76 3.26 8.17 -16.25
C GLN A 76 4.45 7.36 -16.81
N ASN A 77 5.40 7.02 -15.93
CA ASN A 77 6.65 6.41 -16.31
C ASN A 77 6.78 5.02 -15.68
N VAL A 78 6.98 4.01 -16.52
CA VAL A 78 7.12 2.60 -16.12
C VAL A 78 8.31 2.40 -15.16
N VAL A 79 9.40 3.15 -15.36
CA VAL A 79 10.60 3.08 -14.50
C VAL A 79 10.27 3.54 -13.07
N PHE A 80 9.42 4.57 -12.93
CA PHE A 80 8.99 5.05 -11.61
C PHE A 80 8.18 3.99 -10.85
N ILE A 81 7.33 3.24 -11.55
CA ILE A 81 6.54 2.15 -10.96
C ILE A 81 7.47 1.03 -10.46
N GLN A 82 8.50 0.69 -11.23
CA GLN A 82 9.47 -0.36 -10.90
C GLN A 82 10.40 0.01 -9.74
N TRP A 83 10.69 1.29 -9.54
CA TRP A 83 11.54 1.74 -8.43
C TRP A 83 10.86 1.67 -7.06
N LYS A 84 9.52 1.55 -7.00
CA LYS A 84 8.78 1.42 -5.74
C LYS A 84 9.30 0.25 -4.87
N PRO A 85 9.36 -1.01 -5.36
CA PRO A 85 9.99 -2.11 -4.63
C PRO A 85 11.40 -1.78 -4.14
N THR A 86 12.24 -1.20 -5.01
CA THR A 86 13.63 -0.89 -4.67
C THR A 86 13.71 0.02 -3.45
N ILE A 87 12.97 1.12 -3.42
CA ILE A 87 12.94 2.05 -2.27
C ILE A 87 12.50 1.34 -0.99
N PHE A 88 11.49 0.47 -1.04
CA PHE A 88 11.07 -0.32 0.12
C PHE A 88 12.17 -1.26 0.63
N HIS A 89 12.88 -1.95 -0.28
CA HIS A 89 13.99 -2.84 0.10
C HIS A 89 15.15 -2.06 0.70
N TRP A 90 15.50 -0.91 0.14
CA TRP A 90 16.52 -0.03 0.71
C TRP A 90 16.10 0.53 2.07
N GLY A 91 14.83 0.91 2.24
CA GLY A 91 14.28 1.32 3.53
C GLY A 91 14.37 0.20 4.57
N ALA A 92 14.01 -1.03 4.21
CA ALA A 92 14.14 -2.19 5.08
C ALA A 92 15.61 -2.50 5.41
N ALA A 93 16.51 -2.44 4.41
CA ALA A 93 17.95 -2.65 4.61
C ALA A 93 18.54 -1.59 5.55
N LEU A 94 18.19 -0.31 5.37
CA LEU A 94 18.61 0.79 6.23
C LEU A 94 18.02 0.69 7.63
N ALA A 95 16.77 0.23 7.78
CA ALA A 95 16.18 -0.02 9.09
C ALA A 95 16.95 -1.13 9.85
N ILE A 96 17.32 -2.21 9.17
CA ILE A 96 18.11 -3.30 9.73
C ILE A 96 19.52 -2.82 10.09
N VAL A 97 20.22 -2.15 9.18
CA VAL A 97 21.58 -1.64 9.42
C VAL A 97 21.55 -0.57 10.51
N GLY A 98 20.60 0.36 10.45
CA GLY A 98 20.40 1.43 11.43
C GLY A 98 20.05 0.91 12.82
N SER A 99 19.32 -0.21 12.93
CA SER A 99 19.03 -0.85 14.22
C SER A 99 20.30 -1.29 14.97
N ARG A 100 21.41 -1.52 14.27
CA ARG A 100 22.72 -1.82 14.89
C ARG A 100 23.37 -0.59 15.54
N PHE A 101 23.00 0.62 15.11
CA PHE A 101 23.60 1.87 15.58
C PHE A 101 22.71 2.60 16.61
N ILE A 102 21.39 2.36 16.60
CA ILE A 102 20.42 3.07 17.45
C ILE A 102 19.80 2.13 18.52
N GLY A 103 19.97 0.81 18.43
CA GLY A 103 19.47 -0.19 19.40
C GLY A 103 20.51 -1.25 19.77
N THR A 104 20.13 -2.24 20.59
CA THR A 104 21.02 -3.32 21.11
C THR A 104 21.54 -4.30 20.05
N GLY A 105 21.30 -4.07 18.76
CA GLY A 105 21.73 -4.95 17.68
C GLY A 105 21.01 -6.31 17.62
N GLN A 106 19.94 -6.50 18.41
CA GLN A 106 19.22 -7.79 18.54
C GLN A 106 18.01 -7.95 17.60
N PHE A 107 17.73 -7.00 16.69
CA PHE A 107 16.53 -7.03 15.85
C PHE A 107 16.38 -8.30 14.99
N ILE A 108 17.48 -8.82 14.44
CA ILE A 108 17.49 -10.06 13.66
C ILE A 108 17.38 -11.30 14.57
N PRO A 109 18.21 -11.44 15.65
CA PRO A 109 18.04 -12.51 16.63
C PRO A 109 16.66 -12.59 17.26
N ASP A 110 16.03 -11.48 17.62
CA ASP A 110 14.72 -11.44 18.27
C ASP A 110 13.59 -11.82 17.29
N ALA A 111 13.70 -11.36 16.04
CA ALA A 111 12.76 -11.73 14.98
C ALA A 111 12.86 -13.23 14.65
N LEU A 112 14.08 -13.77 14.51
CA LEU A 112 14.31 -15.19 14.26
C LEU A 112 13.96 -16.05 15.48
N GLY A 113 14.26 -15.57 16.69
CA GLY A 113 13.92 -16.23 17.95
C GLY A 113 12.43 -16.51 18.05
N LYS A 114 11.58 -15.57 17.63
CA LYS A 114 10.13 -15.75 17.53
C LYS A 114 9.67 -16.86 16.58
N PHE A 115 10.46 -17.20 15.56
CA PHE A 115 10.14 -18.27 14.61
C PHE A 115 10.81 -19.60 14.97
N LEU A 116 11.94 -19.56 15.68
CA LEU A 116 12.71 -20.72 16.12
C LEU A 116 12.30 -21.23 17.49
N SER A 117 11.66 -20.41 18.32
CA SER A 117 10.91 -20.87 19.49
C SER A 117 9.59 -21.49 19.02
N LEU A 118 9.70 -22.66 18.40
CA LEU A 118 8.58 -23.58 18.29
C LEU A 118 8.45 -24.25 19.67
N ASP A 119 7.26 -24.16 20.25
CA ASP A 119 6.84 -25.02 21.37
C ASP A 119 7.01 -26.50 21.03
#